data_AF-A0A961QW27-F1
#
_entry.id   AF-A0A961QW27-F1
#
_cell.length_a   1.000
_cell.length_b   1.000
_cell.length_c   1.000
_cell.angle_alpha   90.00
_cell.angle_beta   90.00
_cell.angle_gamma   90.00
#
_symmetry.space_group_name_H-M   'P 1'
#
loop_
_entity.id
_entity.type
_entity.pdbx_description
1 polymer ?
#
loop_
_entity_poly.entity_id
_entity_poly.type
_entity_poly.pdbx_seq_one_letter_code
_entity_poly.pdbx_strand_id
1 'polypeptide(L)'
;MYEYKVVPAPVRAQKVKGLKTTADRFSHALAERINAEAAGGWQFQRCETLSCEERSTLGRTRTSTQTVMIFARPLGALRPDAGGALAAAQDAQARHDALPHPYADHTQDDAQAYDPLPAEGHDAAYDDDRYEPHPEPEPQVYAPDPAPVEAAQPRRGRQEPLFRSSPMTHPDRVGRPEPVLRPRSLPRDDDEG
;
A
#
# COMPACT_ATOMS: atom_id res chain seq x y z
N MET A 1 13.85 -20.51 2.30
CA MET A 1 13.14 -19.86 1.17
C MET A 1 12.17 -18.85 1.77
N TYR A 2 11.89 -17.74 1.07
CA TYR A 2 11.08 -16.64 1.60
C TYR A 2 9.81 -16.43 0.75
N GLU A 3 8.74 -16.02 1.42
CA GLU A 3 7.55 -15.44 0.84
C GLU A 3 7.67 -13.91 0.89
N TYR A 4 7.22 -13.22 -0.17
CA TYR A 4 7.25 -11.77 -0.26
C TYR A 4 5.85 -11.20 -0.37
N LYS A 5 5.62 -10.08 0.29
CA LYS A 5 4.39 -9.30 0.22
C LYS A 5 4.73 -7.86 -0.16
N VAL A 6 4.03 -7.34 -1.16
CA VAL A 6 4.17 -5.95 -1.63
C VAL A 6 2.86 -5.24 -1.40
N VAL A 7 2.92 -4.07 -0.77
CA VAL A 7 1.73 -3.25 -0.49
C VAL A 7 2.00 -1.80 -0.85
N PRO A 8 0.98 -1.02 -1.24
CA PRO A 8 1.16 0.41 -1.47
C PRO A 8 1.63 1.12 -0.20
N ALA A 9 2.59 2.04 -0.34
CA ALA A 9 3.00 2.91 0.75
C ALA A 9 1.85 3.89 1.09
N PRO A 10 1.71 4.30 2.36
CA PRO A 10 0.75 5.34 2.72
C PRO A 10 1.04 6.64 1.95
N VAL A 11 0.10 7.09 1.13
CA VAL A 11 0.26 8.34 0.34
C VAL A 11 -0.24 9.57 1.12
N ARG A 12 -1.15 9.35 2.07
CA ARG A 12 -1.73 10.42 2.90
C ARG A 12 -1.87 9.92 4.32
N ALA A 13 -1.47 10.78 5.25
CA ALA A 13 -1.63 10.51 6.67
C ALA A 13 -2.98 11.02 7.17
N GLN A 14 -3.70 10.15 7.90
CA GLN A 14 -4.94 10.55 8.55
C GLN A 14 -4.64 11.52 9.71
N LYS A 15 -5.59 12.39 10.03
CA LYS A 15 -5.46 13.29 11.20
C LYS A 15 -5.62 12.46 12.47
N VAL A 16 -4.51 12.27 13.18
CA VAL A 16 -4.47 11.61 14.49
C VAL A 16 -4.44 12.68 15.58
N LYS A 17 -5.20 12.45 16.66
CA LYS A 17 -5.24 13.36 17.81
C LYS A 17 -3.85 13.46 18.44
N GLY A 18 -3.36 14.68 18.65
CA GLY A 18 -2.04 14.94 19.25
C GLY A 18 -0.90 15.12 18.24
N LEU A 19 -1.07 14.74 16.97
CA LEU A 19 -0.06 14.95 15.93
C LEU A 19 -0.30 16.26 15.18
N LYS A 20 0.58 17.22 15.41
CA LYS A 20 0.41 18.59 14.92
C LYS A 20 0.94 18.75 13.50
N THR A 21 2.07 18.13 13.17
CA THR A 21 2.73 18.32 11.88
C THR A 21 2.31 17.27 10.86
N THR A 22 2.53 17.56 9.56
CA THR A 22 2.33 16.58 8.49
C THR A 22 3.32 15.44 8.57
N ALA A 23 4.57 15.74 8.96
CA ALA A 23 5.61 14.74 9.18
C ALA A 23 5.20 13.74 10.27
N ASP A 24 4.71 14.22 11.41
CA ASP A 24 4.26 13.36 12.53
C ASP A 24 3.17 12.38 12.08
N ARG A 25 2.17 12.91 11.37
CA ARG A 25 1.06 12.08 10.87
C ARG A 25 1.58 11.04 9.87
N PHE A 26 2.50 11.41 8.99
CA PHE A 26 3.06 10.49 8.00
C PHE A 26 3.89 9.39 8.65
N SER A 27 4.76 9.75 9.60
CA SER A 27 5.53 8.79 10.41
C SER A 27 4.62 7.82 11.16
N HIS A 28 3.52 8.32 11.74
CA HIS A 28 2.52 7.46 12.38
C HIS A 28 1.86 6.48 11.40
N ALA A 29 1.39 6.98 10.24
CA ALA A 29 0.76 6.13 9.24
C ALA A 29 1.72 5.04 8.70
N LEU A 30 3.00 5.38 8.54
CA LEU A 30 4.04 4.43 8.16
C LEU A 30 4.27 3.38 9.26
N ALA A 31 4.43 3.82 10.51
CA ALA A 31 4.63 2.93 11.65
C ALA A 31 3.44 1.98 11.84
N GLU A 32 2.20 2.48 11.74
CA GLU A 32 0.99 1.65 11.77
C GLU A 32 1.02 0.58 10.68
N ARG A 33 1.40 0.95 9.45
CA ARG A 33 1.45 -0.01 8.33
C ARG A 33 2.49 -1.10 8.56
N ILE A 34 3.68 -0.73 9.02
CA ILE A 34 4.75 -1.68 9.34
C ILE A 34 4.32 -2.61 10.48
N ASN A 35 3.79 -2.06 11.57
CA ASN A 35 3.39 -2.82 12.74
C ASN A 35 2.22 -3.78 12.43
N ALA A 36 1.26 -3.35 11.60
CA ALA A 36 0.15 -4.20 11.17
C ALA A 36 0.65 -5.43 10.40
N GLU A 37 1.62 -5.26 9.51
CA GLU A 37 2.21 -6.37 8.76
C GLU A 37 3.12 -7.23 9.65
N ALA A 38 3.87 -6.60 10.57
CA ALA A 38 4.69 -7.30 11.57
C ALA A 38 3.85 -8.22 12.48
N ALA A 39 2.64 -7.81 12.86
CA ALA A 39 1.68 -8.66 13.58
C ALA A 39 1.19 -9.87 12.74
N GLY A 40 1.40 -9.85 11.43
CA GLY A 40 1.23 -10.99 10.52
C GLY A 40 2.44 -11.91 10.40
N GLY A 41 3.56 -11.58 11.06
CA GLY A 41 4.85 -12.24 10.91
C GLY A 41 5.65 -11.78 9.68
N TRP A 42 5.32 -10.61 9.11
CA TRP A 42 6.02 -10.03 7.97
C TRP A 42 7.12 -9.06 8.43
N GLN A 43 8.31 -9.15 7.84
CA GLN A 43 9.42 -8.25 8.15
C GLN A 43 9.57 -7.21 7.04
N PHE A 44 9.56 -5.92 7.42
CA PHE A 44 9.80 -4.83 6.48
C PHE A 44 11.21 -4.93 5.90
N GLN A 45 11.31 -4.79 4.58
CA GLN A 45 12.59 -4.82 3.86
C GLN A 45 12.97 -3.42 3.39
N ARG A 46 12.12 -2.82 2.55
CA ARG A 46 12.37 -1.50 1.95
C ARG A 46 11.12 -0.96 1.26
N CYS A 47 11.21 0.30 0.84
CA CYS A 47 10.29 0.89 -0.12
C CYS A 47 10.89 0.88 -1.54
N GLU A 48 10.05 0.77 -2.54
CA GLU A 48 10.40 0.89 -3.96
C GLU A 48 9.47 1.88 -4.64
N THR A 49 9.98 2.66 -5.57
CA THR A 49 9.21 3.66 -6.32
C THR A 49 9.25 3.31 -7.80
N LEU A 50 8.09 3.04 -8.39
CA LEU A 50 7.94 2.55 -9.76
C LEU A 50 7.03 3.47 -10.56
N SER A 51 7.33 3.64 -11.85
CA SER A 51 6.43 4.29 -12.81
C SER A 51 5.36 3.30 -13.27
N CYS A 52 4.10 3.72 -13.23
CA CYS A 52 2.93 2.94 -13.62
C CYS A 52 2.19 3.67 -14.74
N GLU A 53 1.93 2.99 -15.85
CA GLU A 53 1.12 3.53 -16.94
C GLU A 53 -0.37 3.26 -16.69
N GLU A 54 -1.13 4.32 -16.45
CA GLU A 54 -2.57 4.25 -16.22
C GLU A 54 -3.32 4.72 -17.47
N ARG A 55 -4.40 4.01 -17.82
CA ARG A 55 -5.31 4.46 -18.90
C ARG A 55 -6.17 5.61 -18.37
N SER A 56 -6.02 6.80 -18.95
CA SER A 56 -6.91 7.93 -18.66
C SER A 56 -8.28 7.76 -19.32
N THR A 57 -9.28 8.43 -18.77
CA THR A 57 -10.69 8.41 -19.20
C THR A 57 -10.93 8.94 -20.63
N LEU A 58 -9.96 9.65 -21.22
CA LEU A 58 -10.02 10.17 -22.59
C LEU A 58 -9.03 9.47 -23.55
N GLY A 59 -8.64 8.23 -23.29
CA GLY A 59 -7.76 7.46 -24.18
C GLY A 59 -6.29 7.89 -24.19
N ARG A 60 -5.91 8.83 -23.31
CA ARG A 60 -4.52 9.24 -23.07
C ARG A 60 -3.87 8.31 -22.04
N THR A 61 -2.65 7.84 -22.27
CA THR A 61 -1.88 7.16 -21.22
C THR A 61 -1.30 8.21 -20.27
N ARG A 62 -1.43 8.00 -18.95
CA ARG A 62 -0.80 8.84 -17.93
C ARG A 62 0.19 7.98 -17.14
N THR A 63 1.44 8.41 -17.09
CA THR A 63 2.43 7.79 -16.22
C THR A 63 2.29 8.38 -14.81
N SER A 64 1.96 7.53 -13.84
CA SER A 64 1.92 7.85 -12.42
C SER A 64 3.13 7.22 -11.72
N THR A 65 3.65 7.85 -10.67
CA THR A 65 4.68 7.24 -9.83
C THR A 65 3.99 6.64 -8.61
N GLN A 66 4.23 5.36 -8.35
CA GLN A 66 3.71 4.66 -7.17
C GLN A 66 4.86 4.14 -6.30
N THR A 67 4.79 4.44 -5.01
CA THR A 67 5.70 3.89 -4.01
C THR A 67 5.04 2.71 -3.31
N VAL A 68 5.75 1.60 -3.21
CA VAL A 68 5.32 0.37 -2.56
C VAL A 68 6.29 0.00 -1.43
N MET A 69 5.79 -0.73 -0.44
CA MET A 69 6.55 -1.29 0.67
C MET A 69 6.67 -2.80 0.47
N ILE A 70 7.88 -3.32 0.62
CA ILE A 70 8.20 -4.74 0.45
C ILE A 70 8.43 -5.36 1.83
N PHE A 71 7.78 -6.50 2.05
CA PHE A 71 7.91 -7.31 3.24
C PHE A 71 8.30 -8.74 2.88
N ALA A 72 9.00 -9.42 3.79
CA ALA A 72 9.41 -10.82 3.62
C ALA A 72 9.11 -11.65 4.86
N ARG A 73 8.85 -12.95 4.67
CA ARG A 73 8.67 -13.94 5.73
C ARG A 73 9.30 -15.27 5.32
N PRO A 74 9.99 -16.01 6.21
CA PRO A 74 10.46 -17.36 5.91
C PRO A 74 9.29 -18.32 5.61
N LEU A 75 9.40 -19.13 4.54
CA LEU A 75 8.42 -20.19 4.27
C LEU A 75 8.42 -21.23 5.40
N GLY A 76 7.23 -21.63 5.84
CA GLY A 76 7.06 -22.53 6.98
C GLY A 76 7.13 -21.85 8.35
N ALA A 77 7.36 -20.53 8.41
CA ALA A 77 7.17 -19.79 9.65
C ALA A 77 5.68 -19.76 10.00
N LEU A 78 5.33 -20.34 11.16
CA LEU A 78 3.97 -20.23 11.69
C LEU A 78 3.68 -18.75 11.96
N ARG A 79 2.47 -18.29 11.67
CA ARG A 79 2.03 -16.97 12.13
C ARG A 79 2.16 -16.97 13.66
N PRO A 80 2.87 -16.00 14.26
CA PRO A 80 3.03 -15.99 15.70
C PRO A 80 1.65 -15.88 16.36
N ASP A 81 1.42 -16.74 17.36
CA ASP A 81 0.36 -16.53 18.32
C ASP A 81 0.73 -15.37 19.26
N ALA A 82 -0.15 -15.02 20.21
CA ALA A 82 0.12 -13.90 21.11
C ALA A 82 1.43 -14.08 21.91
N GLY A 83 1.75 -15.32 22.32
CA GLY A 83 2.98 -15.63 23.04
C GLY A 83 4.22 -15.52 22.16
N GLY A 84 4.18 -16.08 20.95
CA GLY A 84 5.25 -15.98 19.96
C GLY A 84 5.52 -14.54 19.51
N ALA A 85 4.46 -13.72 19.40
CA ALA A 85 4.61 -12.30 19.07
C ALA A 85 5.34 -11.52 20.17
N LEU A 86 5.00 -11.78 21.44
CA LEU A 86 5.66 -11.15 22.58
C LEU A 86 7.14 -11.57 22.68
N ALA A 87 7.42 -12.87 22.53
CA ALA A 87 8.79 -13.38 22.54
C ALA A 87 9.63 -12.80 21.40
N ALA A 88 9.07 -12.69 20.19
CA ALA A 88 9.76 -12.07 19.06
C ALA A 88 10.02 -10.58 19.27
N ALA A 89 9.09 -9.84 19.89
CA ALA A 89 9.29 -8.44 20.23
C ALA A 89 10.42 -8.26 21.27
N GLN A 90 10.48 -9.14 22.29
CA GLN A 90 11.53 -9.12 23.30
C GLN A 90 12.92 -9.43 22.71
N ASP A 91 13.01 -10.42 21.82
CA ASP A 91 14.26 -10.76 21.12
C ASP A 91 14.70 -9.63 20.17
N ALA A 92 13.77 -8.99 19.46
CA ALA A 92 14.08 -7.82 18.65
C ALA A 92 14.63 -6.65 19.50
N GLN A 93 14.03 -6.39 20.66
CA GLN A 93 14.50 -5.37 21.61
C GLN A 93 15.90 -5.71 22.14
N ALA A 94 16.11 -6.95 22.58
CA ALA A 94 17.41 -7.40 23.07
C ALA A 94 18.52 -7.27 22.01
N ARG A 95 18.20 -7.53 20.73
CA ARG A 95 19.13 -7.30 19.61
C ARG A 95 19.43 -5.83 19.43
N HIS A 96 18.42 -4.96 19.49
CA HIS A 96 18.62 -3.51 19.40
C HIS A 96 19.51 -3.00 20.53
N ASP A 97 19.26 -3.43 21.77
CA ASP A 97 20.01 -3.03 22.96
C ASP A 97 21.46 -3.57 22.93
N ALA A 98 21.69 -4.72 22.27
CA ALA A 98 23.01 -5.32 22.12
C ALA A 98 23.84 -4.71 20.97
N LEU A 99 23.23 -3.95 20.05
CA LEU A 99 23.98 -3.20 19.05
C LEU A 99 24.74 -2.09 19.80
N PRO A 100 26.05 -1.90 19.57
CA PRO A 100 26.75 -0.75 20.12
C PRO A 100 26.11 0.52 19.55
N HIS A 101 25.42 1.31 20.38
CA HIS A 101 24.90 2.62 19.99
C HIS A 101 26.08 3.60 19.90
N PRO A 102 26.53 4.00 18.70
CA PRO A 102 27.63 4.97 18.57
C PRO A 102 27.27 6.38 19.08
N TYR A 103 26.03 6.55 19.57
CA TYR A 103 25.43 7.81 20.01
C TYR A 103 24.76 7.71 21.39
N ALA A 104 25.14 6.73 22.23
CA ALA A 104 24.62 6.61 23.60
C ALA A 104 24.95 7.80 24.54
N ASP A 105 25.73 8.76 24.05
CA ASP A 105 26.13 9.97 24.79
C ASP A 105 25.23 11.20 24.50
N HIS A 106 24.10 11.02 23.81
CA HIS A 106 23.06 12.04 23.81
C HIS A 106 22.21 11.83 25.05
N THR A 107 22.61 12.47 26.15
CA THR A 107 21.75 12.65 27.30
C THR A 107 20.38 13.14 26.84
N GLN A 108 19.32 12.51 27.34
CA GLN A 108 17.92 12.82 27.07
C GLN A 108 17.51 14.28 27.42
N ASP A 109 18.46 15.09 27.88
CA ASP A 109 18.38 16.52 28.17
C ASP A 109 18.36 17.40 26.88
N ASP A 110 18.87 16.89 25.75
CA ASP A 110 18.88 17.64 24.48
C ASP A 110 17.51 17.62 23.75
N ALA A 111 16.55 16.83 24.24
CA ALA A 111 15.20 16.80 23.67
C ALA A 111 14.43 18.14 23.84
N GLN A 112 14.98 19.07 24.63
CA GLN A 112 14.44 20.41 24.81
C GLN A 112 15.29 21.52 24.17
N ALA A 113 16.40 21.18 23.53
CA ALA A 113 17.33 22.12 22.91
C ALA A 113 17.52 21.82 21.42
N TYR A 114 16.41 21.69 20.68
CA TYR A 114 16.43 22.33 19.36
C TYR A 114 16.42 23.82 19.65
N ASP A 115 17.60 24.43 19.83
CA ASP A 115 17.71 25.87 19.67
C ASP A 115 17.33 26.11 18.22
N PRO A 116 16.13 26.64 17.92
CA PRO A 116 15.86 27.01 16.54
C PRO A 116 17.01 27.93 16.17
N LEU A 117 17.71 27.61 15.06
CA LEU A 117 18.65 28.55 14.46
C LEU A 117 18.04 29.94 14.62
N PRO A 118 18.76 30.91 15.20
CA PRO A 118 18.19 32.21 15.50
C PRO A 118 17.45 32.63 14.23
N ALA A 119 16.21 33.08 14.39
CA ALA A 119 15.53 33.80 13.33
C ALA A 119 16.35 35.08 13.13
N GLU A 120 17.50 34.96 12.47
CA GLU A 120 18.22 36.02 11.81
C GLU A 120 17.12 36.76 11.05
N GLY A 121 16.85 38.01 11.47
CA GLY A 121 15.69 38.77 11.07
C GLY A 121 15.38 38.58 9.60
N HIS A 122 14.26 37.92 9.31
CA HIS A 122 13.67 37.81 7.99
C HIS A 122 13.03 39.17 7.64
N ASP A 123 13.87 40.20 7.65
CA ASP A 123 13.59 41.58 7.26
C ASP A 123 14.75 42.16 6.43
N ALA A 124 15.78 41.36 6.12
CA ALA A 124 16.52 41.53 4.88
C ALA A 124 15.81 40.71 3.80
N ALA A 125 15.31 41.41 2.76
CA ALA A 125 15.00 40.78 1.49
C ALA A 125 16.12 39.78 1.16
N TYR A 126 15.73 38.54 0.92
CA TYR A 126 16.61 37.52 0.38
C TYR A 126 17.18 38.11 -0.91
N ASP A 127 18.42 38.60 -0.86
CA ASP A 127 19.09 39.19 -2.00
C ASP A 127 19.47 38.01 -2.90
N ASP A 128 18.57 37.77 -3.86
CA ASP A 128 18.53 36.65 -4.80
C ASP A 128 19.56 36.82 -5.93
N ASP A 129 20.61 37.61 -5.75
CA ASP A 129 21.63 37.84 -6.81
C ASP A 129 22.64 36.68 -6.97
N ARG A 130 22.46 35.57 -6.24
CA ARG A 130 23.23 34.32 -6.43
C ARG A 130 22.38 33.12 -6.86
N TYR A 131 21.09 33.32 -7.12
CA TYR A 131 20.35 32.40 -7.95
C TYR A 131 20.67 32.73 -9.40
N GLU A 132 21.69 32.09 -9.96
CA GLU A 132 21.68 31.94 -11.42
C GLU A 132 20.45 31.09 -11.73
N PRO A 133 19.44 31.63 -12.44
CA PRO A 133 18.31 30.83 -12.84
C PRO A 133 18.87 29.68 -13.68
N HIS A 134 18.82 28.47 -13.13
CA HIS A 134 18.97 27.30 -13.96
C HIS A 134 17.92 27.45 -15.05
N PRO A 135 18.33 27.46 -16.35
CA PRO A 135 17.37 27.56 -17.43
C PRO A 135 16.34 26.46 -17.18
N GLU A 136 15.08 26.87 -17.12
CA GLU A 136 13.95 25.96 -17.16
C GLU A 136 14.28 24.96 -18.29
N PRO A 137 14.32 23.64 -18.03
CA PRO A 137 14.65 22.71 -19.09
C PRO A 137 13.66 23.01 -20.21
N GLU A 138 14.18 23.42 -21.38
CA GLU A 138 13.33 23.76 -22.51
C GLU A 138 12.34 22.59 -22.67
N PRO A 139 11.04 22.88 -22.84
CA PRO A 139 10.10 21.82 -23.09
C PRO A 139 10.64 21.05 -24.28
N GLN A 140 11.11 19.82 -24.04
CA GLN A 140 11.52 18.97 -25.12
C GLN A 140 10.27 18.81 -25.97
N VAL A 141 10.27 19.48 -27.12
CA VAL A 141 9.30 19.25 -28.17
C VAL A 141 9.58 17.82 -28.58
N TYR A 142 8.92 16.88 -27.89
CA TYR A 142 8.92 15.49 -28.28
C TYR A 142 8.32 15.52 -29.67
N ALA A 143 9.18 15.37 -30.68
CA ALA A 143 8.73 15.15 -32.03
C ALA A 143 7.69 14.02 -31.92
N PRO A 144 6.48 14.18 -32.48
CA PRO A 144 5.51 13.11 -32.44
C PRO A 144 6.21 11.84 -32.93
N ASP A 145 6.16 10.79 -32.11
CA ASP A 145 6.68 9.48 -32.48
C ASP A 145 6.22 9.18 -33.91
N PRO A 146 7.11 8.83 -34.85
CA PRO A 146 6.69 8.52 -36.20
C PRO A 146 5.57 7.48 -36.11
N ALA A 147 4.45 7.79 -36.77
CA ALA A 147 3.25 6.95 -36.74
C ALA A 147 3.66 5.48 -36.91
N PRO A 148 3.12 4.55 -36.10
CA PRO A 148 3.52 3.16 -36.18
C PRO A 148 3.37 2.68 -37.61
N VAL A 149 4.49 2.26 -38.23
CA VAL A 149 4.42 1.46 -39.45
C VAL A 149 3.52 0.27 -39.12
N GLU A 150 2.41 0.18 -39.85
CA GLU A 150 1.37 -0.82 -39.63
C GLU A 150 1.93 -2.22 -39.91
N ALA A 151 2.63 -2.77 -38.93
CA ALA A 151 3.02 -4.17 -38.94
C ALA A 151 1.72 -4.98 -38.80
N ALA A 152 1.36 -5.65 -39.89
CA ALA A 152 0.19 -6.51 -39.98
C ALA A 152 0.08 -7.40 -38.72
N GLN A 153 -0.96 -7.15 -37.92
CA GLN A 153 -1.20 -7.90 -36.69
C GLN A 153 -1.42 -9.38 -37.04
N PRO A 154 -0.67 -10.34 -36.44
CA PRO A 154 -1.01 -11.74 -36.59
C PRO A 154 -2.40 -11.99 -36.00
N ARG A 155 -3.27 -12.63 -36.79
CA ARG A 155 -4.66 -12.92 -36.40
C ARG A 155 -4.67 -13.65 -35.06
N ARG A 156 -5.43 -13.10 -34.10
CA ARG A 156 -5.63 -13.65 -32.76
C ARG A 156 -6.11 -15.10 -32.84
N GLY A 157 -5.19 -16.04 -32.60
CA GLY A 157 -5.54 -17.38 -32.17
C GLY A 157 -6.18 -17.31 -30.79
N ARG A 158 -7.33 -17.96 -30.63
CA ARG A 158 -8.08 -18.09 -29.38
C ARG A 158 -7.15 -18.62 -28.27
N GLN A 159 -6.77 -17.77 -27.32
CA GLN A 159 -6.10 -18.24 -26.09
C GLN A 159 -7.16 -18.92 -25.20
N GLU A 160 -7.00 -20.22 -24.98
CA GLU A 160 -7.82 -20.99 -24.06
C GLU A 160 -7.60 -20.49 -22.62
N PRO A 161 -8.66 -20.38 -21.78
CA PRO A 161 -8.48 -20.07 -20.38
C PRO A 161 -7.82 -21.26 -19.64
N LEU A 162 -6.70 -20.99 -18.95
CA LEU A 162 -5.94 -21.94 -18.13
C LEU A 162 -6.63 -22.35 -16.81
N PHE A 163 -7.97 -22.40 -16.80
CA PHE A 163 -8.71 -22.95 -15.67
C PHE A 163 -9.52 -24.17 -16.11
N ARG A 164 -8.90 -25.35 -16.02
CA ARG A 164 -9.64 -26.62 -16.00
C ARG A 164 -10.28 -26.77 -14.62
N SER A 165 -11.49 -26.26 -14.45
CA SER A 165 -12.39 -26.78 -13.42
C SER A 165 -12.91 -28.14 -13.88
N SER A 166 -12.35 -29.21 -13.35
CA SER A 166 -12.90 -30.57 -13.53
C SER A 166 -14.34 -30.64 -13.01
N PRO A 167 -15.28 -31.26 -13.75
CA PRO A 167 -16.63 -31.48 -13.25
C PRO A 167 -16.62 -32.63 -12.24
N MET A 168 -17.03 -32.35 -11.00
CA MET A 168 -17.22 -33.38 -9.98
C MET A 168 -18.62 -33.99 -10.18
N THR A 169 -18.64 -35.13 -10.86
CA THR A 169 -19.80 -36.01 -11.02
C THR A 169 -20.37 -36.37 -9.65
N HIS A 170 -21.61 -35.97 -9.37
CA HIS A 170 -22.39 -36.52 -8.26
C HIS A 170 -22.99 -37.85 -8.72
N PRO A 171 -22.67 -39.00 -8.11
CA PRO A 171 -23.42 -40.22 -8.37
C PRO A 171 -24.77 -40.15 -7.63
N ASP A 172 -25.81 -40.15 -8.45
CA ASP A 172 -27.09 -40.83 -8.25
C ASP A 172 -27.80 -40.70 -6.88
N ARG A 173 -28.86 -39.88 -6.85
CA ARG A 173 -30.01 -40.10 -5.95
C ARG A 173 -31.29 -40.08 -6.77
N VAL A 174 -31.75 -41.28 -7.07
CA VAL A 174 -33.10 -41.60 -7.54
C VAL A 174 -34.16 -41.06 -6.57
N GLY A 175 -35.02 -40.17 -7.07
CA GLY A 175 -36.44 -40.08 -6.71
C GLY A 175 -36.86 -39.24 -5.48
N ARG A 176 -37.40 -38.03 -5.72
CA ARG A 176 -38.77 -37.57 -5.33
C ARG A 176 -38.98 -36.05 -5.57
N PRO A 177 -40.24 -35.58 -5.70
CA PRO A 177 -40.66 -34.63 -6.74
C PRO A 177 -40.71 -33.16 -6.30
N GLU A 178 -40.87 -32.30 -7.30
CA GLU A 178 -40.94 -30.83 -7.25
C GLU A 178 -41.78 -30.26 -6.08
N PRO A 179 -41.35 -29.16 -5.46
CA PRO A 179 -42.20 -28.41 -4.55
C PRO A 179 -43.24 -27.61 -5.33
N VAL A 180 -44.50 -28.07 -5.27
CA VAL A 180 -45.68 -27.36 -5.73
C VAL A 180 -45.79 -26.01 -5.00
N LEU A 181 -45.73 -24.91 -5.75
CA LEU A 181 -46.02 -23.56 -5.26
C LEU A 181 -47.47 -23.50 -4.75
N ARG A 182 -47.65 -23.26 -3.45
CA ARG A 182 -48.98 -23.00 -2.88
C ARG A 182 -49.42 -21.57 -3.24
N PRO A 183 -50.69 -21.35 -3.65
CA PRO A 183 -51.20 -20.01 -3.89
C PRO A 183 -51.32 -19.22 -2.57
N ARG A 184 -51.04 -17.92 -2.65
CA ARG A 184 -51.20 -16.93 -1.57
C ARG A 184 -52.61 -16.99 -0.99
N SER A 185 -52.72 -17.15 0.32
CA SER A 185 -53.96 -16.94 1.06
C SER A 185 -54.36 -15.46 0.99
N LEU A 186 -55.59 -15.20 0.55
CA LEU A 186 -56.25 -13.89 0.70
C LEU A 186 -56.55 -13.61 2.18
N PRO A 187 -56.58 -12.34 2.61
CA PRO A 187 -56.97 -11.97 3.96
C PRO A 187 -58.45 -12.30 4.21
N ARG A 188 -58.72 -12.74 5.43
CA ARG A 188 -60.02 -13.17 5.94
C ARG A 188 -60.79 -11.92 6.38
N ASP A 189 -61.92 -11.64 5.75
CA ASP A 189 -62.95 -10.77 6.32
C ASP A 189 -63.71 -11.56 7.39
N ASP A 190 -63.77 -11.00 8.59
CA ASP A 190 -64.72 -11.28 9.69
C ASP A 190 -64.57 -10.03 10.60
N ASP A 191 -65.31 -8.95 10.38
CA ASP A 191 -66.65 -8.64 10.91
C ASP A 191 -66.68 -8.55 12.46
N GLU A 192 -66.50 -7.33 12.98
CA GLU A 192 -66.98 -6.88 14.29
C GLU A 192 -67.41 -5.40 14.17
N GLY A 193 -68.73 -5.13 14.20
CA GLY A 193 -69.29 -3.80 14.47
C GLY A 193 -70.52 -3.41 13.66
#